data_AF-A0A921IL77-F1
#
_entry.id   AF-A0A921IL77-F1
#
_cell.length_a   1.000
_cell.length_b   1.000
_cell.length_c   1.000
_cell.angle_alpha   90.00
_cell.angle_beta   90.00
_cell.angle_gamma   90.00
#
_symmetry.space_group_name_H-M   'P 1'
#
loop_
_entity.id
_entity.type
_entity.pdbx_description
1 polymer ?
#
loop_
_entity_poly.entity_id
_entity_poly.type
_entity_poly.pdbx_seq_one_letter_code
_entity_poly.pdbx_strand_id
1 'polypeptide(L)'
;ELDRIFKRIYEDDVNGTISHERFLKLSAEYEAEQKELTEFVYAEQNAVHIFEQDKADFDNFAAVIRKYVGVKELTPTIVNEFVKKIIVHAPDKSSGHRRQKVQIVWNFIGEVNLPNDSQVIERQRKGRTA
;
A
#
# COMPACT_ATOMS: atom_id res chain seq x y z
N GLU A 1 5.93 -3.47 -31.30
CA GLU A 1 5.87 -2.75 -32.59
C GLU A 1 7.19 -2.00 -32.85
N LEU A 2 7.66 -1.22 -31.88
CA LEU A 2 8.98 -0.56 -31.86
C LEU A 2 10.16 -1.50 -32.22
N ASP A 3 10.23 -2.71 -31.66
CA ASP A 3 11.31 -3.67 -31.99
C ASP A 3 11.39 -4.04 -33.48
N ARG A 4 10.25 -4.08 -34.18
CA ARG A 4 10.23 -4.34 -35.63
C ARG A 4 10.73 -3.14 -36.42
N ILE A 5 10.39 -1.93 -35.97
CA ILE A 5 10.86 -0.68 -36.58
C ILE A 5 12.38 -0.58 -36.39
N PHE A 6 12.88 -0.87 -35.20
CA PHE A 6 14.31 -0.82 -34.89
C PHE A 6 15.14 -1.78 -35.76
N LYS A 7 14.66 -3.03 -35.93
CA LYS A 7 15.28 -4.01 -36.83
C LYS A 7 15.34 -3.51 -38.27
N ARG A 8 14.27 -2.85 -38.75
CA ARG A 8 14.21 -2.32 -40.11
C ARG A 8 15.17 -1.15 -40.33
N ILE A 9 15.27 -0.21 -39.38
CA ILE A 9 16.20 0.92 -39.49
C ILE A 9 17.65 0.43 -39.45
N TYR A 10 17.95 -0.63 -38.69
CA TYR A 10 19.27 -1.29 -38.74
C TYR A 10 19.58 -1.89 -40.11
N GLU A 11 18.63 -2.62 -40.71
CA GLU A 11 18.77 -3.15 -42.07
C GLU A 11 18.98 -2.02 -43.09
N ASP A 12 18.27 -0.90 -42.95
CA ASP A 12 18.38 0.26 -43.82
C ASP A 12 19.76 0.96 -43.68
N ASP A 13 20.37 0.99 -42.49
CA ASP A 13 21.73 1.51 -42.25
C ASP A 13 22.79 0.65 -42.93
N VAL A 14 22.72 -0.67 -42.74
CA VAL A 14 23.64 -1.64 -43.36
C VAL A 14 23.53 -1.60 -44.90
N ASN A 15 22.32 -1.37 -45.42
CA ASN A 15 22.07 -1.23 -46.86
C ASN A 15 22.41 0.16 -47.42
N GLY A 16 22.83 1.12 -46.57
CA GLY A 16 23.18 2.49 -46.98
C GLY A 16 21.99 3.35 -47.41
N THR A 17 20.76 2.94 -47.09
CA THR A 17 19.53 3.67 -47.41
C THR A 17 19.35 4.91 -46.50
N ILE A 18 19.93 4.83 -45.30
CA ILE A 18 20.00 5.90 -44.30
C ILE A 18 21.48 6.13 -43.95
N SER A 19 21.83 7.37 -43.59
CA SER A 19 23.18 7.66 -43.08
C SER A 19 23.35 7.14 -41.67
N HIS A 20 24.54 6.63 -41.36
CA HIS A 20 24.87 6.11 -40.03
C HIS A 20 24.62 7.12 -38.90
N GLU A 21 24.88 8.41 -39.12
CA GLU A 21 24.56 9.48 -38.16
C GLU A 21 23.05 9.57 -37.84
N ARG A 22 22.19 9.42 -38.85
CA ARG A 22 20.73 9.42 -38.64
C ARG A 22 20.26 8.13 -37.97
N PHE A 23 20.87 6.99 -38.28
CA PHE A 23 20.61 5.74 -37.57
C PHE A 23 20.89 5.90 -36.08
N LEU A 24 22.07 6.41 -35.72
CA LEU A 24 22.45 6.62 -34.31
C LEU A 24 21.45 7.54 -33.60
N LYS A 25 21.06 8.65 -34.21
CA LYS A 25 20.09 9.57 -33.62
C LYS A 25 18.72 8.91 -33.39
N LEU A 26 18.17 8.26 -34.41
CA LEU A 26 16.87 7.57 -34.31
C LEU A 26 16.92 6.42 -33.30
N SER A 27 18.00 5.64 -33.30
CA SER A 27 18.17 4.53 -32.37
C SER A 27 18.16 4.99 -30.91
N ALA A 28 18.86 6.08 -30.59
CA ALA A 28 18.88 6.65 -29.25
C ALA A 28 17.50 7.17 -28.80
N GLU A 29 16.76 7.83 -29.69
CA GLU A 29 15.41 8.31 -29.42
C GLU A 29 14.44 7.14 -29.15
N TYR A 30 14.50 6.08 -29.97
CA TYR A 30 13.65 4.90 -29.78
C TYR A 30 14.00 4.08 -28.55
N GLU A 31 15.28 3.90 -28.22
CA GLU A 31 15.69 3.23 -26.99
C GLU A 31 15.20 3.99 -25.74
N ALA A 32 15.24 5.33 -25.78
CA ALA A 32 14.71 6.16 -24.73
C ALA A 32 13.18 5.99 -24.59
N GLU A 33 12.45 6.05 -25.69
CA GLU A 33 10.99 5.85 -25.71
C GLU A 33 10.59 4.46 -25.21
N GLN A 34 11.30 3.42 -25.66
CA GLN A 34 11.03 2.05 -25.22
C GLN A 34 11.27 1.88 -23.72
N LYS A 35 12.32 2.51 -23.19
CA LYS A 35 12.60 2.49 -21.75
C LYS A 35 11.50 3.20 -20.97
N GLU A 36 11.12 4.41 -21.39
CA GLU A 36 10.06 5.20 -20.74
C GLU A 36 8.72 4.44 -20.75
N LEU A 37 8.35 3.85 -21.88
CA LEU A 37 7.12 3.07 -22.01
C LEU A 37 7.14 1.82 -21.11
N THR A 38 8.28 1.14 -21.02
CA THR A 38 8.43 -0.04 -20.15
C THR A 38 8.31 0.34 -18.68
N GLU A 39 8.93 1.44 -18.27
CA GLU A 39 8.82 1.98 -16.92
C GLU A 39 7.38 2.40 -16.59
N PHE A 40 6.71 3.06 -17.53
CA PHE A 40 5.30 3.46 -17.38
C PHE A 40 4.37 2.25 -17.23
N VAL A 41 4.49 1.25 -18.11
CA VAL A 41 3.68 0.02 -18.04
C VAL A 41 3.93 -0.71 -16.72
N TYR A 42 5.18 -0.79 -16.28
CA TYR A 42 5.52 -1.41 -15.00
C TYR A 42 4.90 -0.66 -13.82
N ALA A 43 4.95 0.68 -13.81
CA ALA A 43 4.35 1.50 -12.77
C ALA A 43 2.82 1.31 -12.70
N GLU A 44 2.14 1.36 -13.86
CA GLU A 44 0.70 1.16 -13.95
C GLU A 44 0.28 -0.25 -13.53
N GLN A 45 1.01 -1.29 -13.97
CA GLN A 45 0.75 -2.67 -13.56
C GLN A 45 0.91 -2.85 -12.05
N ASN A 46 1.91 -2.25 -11.44
CA ASN A 46 2.08 -2.28 -9.99
C ASN A 46 0.95 -1.55 -9.27
N ALA A 47 0.51 -0.40 -9.77
CA ALA A 47 -0.62 0.34 -9.19
C ALA A 47 -1.92 -0.49 -9.22
N VAL A 48 -2.20 -1.14 -10.36
CA VAL A 48 -3.35 -2.05 -10.50
C VAL A 48 -3.21 -3.25 -9.56
N HIS A 49 -2.02 -3.85 -9.49
CA HIS A 49 -1.77 -5.01 -8.62
C HIS A 49 -2.00 -4.68 -7.14
N ILE A 50 -1.48 -3.53 -6.67
CA ILE A 50 -1.70 -3.05 -5.30
C ILE A 50 -3.19 -2.83 -5.05
N PHE A 51 -3.89 -2.18 -5.98
CA PHE A 51 -5.33 -1.95 -5.84
C PHE A 51 -6.16 -3.25 -5.79
N GLU A 52 -5.84 -4.23 -6.62
CA GLU A 52 -6.50 -5.54 -6.61
C GLU A 52 -6.23 -6.30 -5.31
N GLN A 53 -5.00 -6.22 -4.79
CA GLN A 53 -4.64 -6.80 -3.51
C GLN A 53 -5.41 -6.12 -2.36
N ASP A 54 -5.42 -4.80 -2.30
CA ASP A 54 -6.14 -4.01 -1.29
C ASP A 54 -7.64 -4.34 -1.30
N LYS A 55 -8.22 -4.51 -2.49
CA LYS A 55 -9.61 -4.92 -2.66
C LYS A 55 -9.87 -6.31 -2.11
N ALA A 56 -9.01 -7.29 -2.44
CA ALA A 56 -9.13 -8.65 -1.93
C ALA A 56 -9.00 -8.71 -0.40
N ASP A 57 -8.07 -7.95 0.16
CA ASP A 57 -7.88 -7.83 1.61
C ASP A 57 -9.11 -7.20 2.28
N PHE A 58 -9.71 -6.18 1.68
CA PHE A 58 -10.97 -5.60 2.16
C PHE A 58 -12.13 -6.60 2.13
N ASP A 59 -12.27 -7.38 1.06
CA ASP A 59 -13.31 -8.40 0.93
C ASP A 59 -13.15 -9.49 2.01
N ASN A 60 -11.92 -9.92 2.28
CA ASN A 60 -11.60 -10.84 3.36
C ASN A 60 -11.99 -10.26 4.73
N PHE A 61 -11.62 -8.99 4.99
CA PHE A 61 -12.01 -8.30 6.23
C PHE A 61 -13.52 -8.23 6.40
N ALA A 62 -14.25 -7.86 5.35
CA ALA A 62 -15.70 -7.79 5.36
C ALA A 62 -16.35 -9.16 5.62
N ALA A 63 -15.77 -10.25 5.08
CA ALA A 63 -16.24 -11.60 5.35
C ALA A 63 -16.10 -11.99 6.83
N VAL A 64 -14.95 -11.67 7.45
CA VAL A 64 -14.74 -11.90 8.89
C VAL A 64 -15.72 -11.07 9.72
N ILE A 65 -15.96 -9.79 9.36
CA ILE A 65 -16.98 -8.96 10.03
C ILE A 65 -18.34 -9.66 9.98
N ARG A 66 -18.80 -10.07 8.79
CA ARG A 66 -20.12 -10.70 8.60
C ARG A 66 -20.30 -11.96 9.45
N LYS A 67 -19.23 -12.75 9.65
CA LYS A 67 -19.25 -13.95 10.50
C LYS A 67 -19.59 -13.65 11.97
N TYR A 68 -19.22 -12.47 12.45
CA TYR A 68 -19.39 -12.07 13.85
C TYR A 68 -20.33 -10.88 14.05
N VAL A 69 -21.16 -10.54 13.06
CA VAL A 69 -22.26 -9.58 13.25
C VAL A 69 -23.26 -10.17 14.25
N GLY A 70 -23.48 -9.48 15.37
CA GLY A 70 -24.45 -9.89 16.39
C GLY A 70 -23.87 -10.74 17.54
N VAL A 71 -22.56 -10.88 17.64
CA VAL A 71 -21.93 -11.52 18.81
C VAL A 71 -22.14 -10.65 20.05
N LYS A 72 -22.57 -11.27 21.15
CA LYS A 72 -22.82 -10.59 22.43
C LYS A 72 -21.55 -10.32 23.24
N GLU A 73 -20.51 -11.13 23.05
CA GLU A 73 -19.26 -11.05 23.80
C GLU A 73 -18.03 -11.16 22.89
N LEU A 74 -17.09 -10.23 23.05
CA LEU A 74 -15.83 -10.23 22.33
C LEU A 74 -14.88 -11.26 22.97
N THR A 75 -14.67 -12.41 22.32
CA THR A 75 -13.72 -13.42 22.80
C THR A 75 -12.30 -13.13 22.28
N PRO A 76 -11.24 -13.55 22.98
CA PRO A 76 -9.86 -13.38 22.50
C PRO A 76 -9.63 -13.97 21.11
N THR A 77 -10.28 -15.08 20.79
CA THR A 77 -10.24 -15.71 19.47
C THR A 77 -10.76 -14.78 18.38
N ILE A 78 -11.90 -14.12 18.64
CA ILE A 78 -12.49 -13.16 17.70
C ILE A 78 -11.54 -11.95 17.54
N VAL A 79 -10.99 -11.42 18.63
CA VAL A 79 -10.04 -10.29 18.58
C VAL A 79 -8.81 -10.62 17.75
N ASN A 80 -8.23 -11.80 17.92
CA ASN A 80 -7.04 -12.23 17.20
C ASN A 80 -7.29 -12.43 15.69
N GLU A 81 -8.53 -12.73 15.27
CA GLU A 81 -8.88 -12.77 13.85
C GLU A 81 -8.90 -11.37 13.22
N PHE A 82 -9.27 -10.33 13.98
CA PHE A 82 -9.33 -8.96 13.47
C PHE A 82 -8.03 -8.17 13.64
N VAL A 83 -7.35 -8.34 14.77
CA VAL A 83 -6.23 -7.49 15.20
C VAL A 83 -4.90 -8.20 15.01
N LYS A 84 -4.03 -7.60 14.21
CA LYS A 84 -2.65 -8.05 13.98
C LYS A 84 -1.76 -7.74 15.17
N LYS A 85 -1.84 -6.51 15.66
CA LYS A 85 -1.09 -6.04 16.84
C LYS A 85 -1.73 -4.82 17.46
N ILE A 86 -1.46 -4.63 18.75
CA ILE A 86 -1.81 -3.44 19.52
C ILE A 86 -0.51 -2.79 19.98
N ILE A 87 -0.29 -1.55 19.57
CA ILE A 87 0.87 -0.76 19.98
C ILE A 87 0.42 0.20 21.07
N VAL A 88 1.06 0.11 22.23
CA VAL A 88 0.76 0.94 23.38
C VAL A 88 1.91 1.92 23.58
N HIS A 89 1.64 3.21 23.44
CA HIS A 89 2.65 4.26 23.58
C HIS A 89 2.95 4.57 25.04
N ALA A 90 4.04 5.29 25.27
CA ALA A 90 4.39 5.79 26.60
C ALA A 90 3.26 6.68 27.17
N PRO A 91 3.03 6.64 28.49
CA PRO A 91 1.99 7.46 29.11
C PRO A 91 2.39 8.94 29.14
N ASP A 92 1.50 9.80 28.67
CA ASP A 92 1.61 11.26 28.80
C ASP A 92 0.89 11.74 30.07
N LYS A 93 1.50 12.67 30.80
CA LYS A 93 0.99 13.28 32.04
C LYS A 93 1.02 14.81 32.02
N SER A 94 1.35 15.41 30.89
CA SER A 94 1.49 16.87 30.72
C SER A 94 0.22 17.65 31.09
N SER A 95 -0.96 17.05 30.93
CA SER A 95 -2.28 17.64 31.20
C SER A 95 -2.79 17.49 32.64
N GLY A 96 -2.00 16.92 33.56
CA GLY A 96 -2.45 16.58 34.92
C GLY A 96 -3.24 15.27 35.01
N HIS A 97 -3.65 14.70 33.88
CA HIS A 97 -4.22 13.37 33.75
C HIS A 97 -3.29 12.43 32.98
N ARG A 98 -3.29 11.13 33.33
CA ARG A 98 -2.52 10.12 32.59
C ARG A 98 -3.29 9.73 31.33
N ARG A 99 -2.74 10.09 30.16
CA ARG A 99 -3.23 9.68 28.85
C ARG A 99 -2.31 8.65 28.24
N GLN A 100 -2.87 7.65 27.56
CA GLN A 100 -2.08 6.65 26.87
C GLN A 100 -2.67 6.41 25.48
N LYS A 101 -1.86 6.66 24.45
CA LYS A 101 -2.23 6.41 23.07
C LYS A 101 -2.09 4.92 22.77
N VAL A 102 -3.10 4.34 22.16
CA VAL A 102 -3.13 2.93 21.74
C VAL A 102 -3.45 2.86 20.25
N GLN A 103 -2.52 2.35 19.45
CA GLN A 103 -2.76 2.09 18.02
C GLN A 103 -3.12 0.63 17.83
N ILE A 104 -4.15 0.37 17.02
CA ILE A 104 -4.59 -0.98 16.66
C ILE A 104 -4.31 -1.17 15.18
N VAL A 105 -3.55 -2.21 14.86
CA VAL A 105 -3.26 -2.63 13.47
C VAL A 105 -4.10 -3.86 13.17
N TRP A 106 -4.88 -3.80 12.10
CA TRP A 106 -5.83 -4.83 11.69
C TRP A 106 -5.18 -5.82 10.69
N ASN A 107 -5.65 -7.06 10.66
CA ASN A 107 -5.04 -8.15 9.86
C ASN A 107 -5.13 -7.97 8.33
N PHE A 108 -5.97 -7.05 7.83
CA PHE A 108 -6.26 -6.91 6.40
C PHE A 108 -6.23 -5.47 5.88
N ILE A 109 -6.58 -4.50 6.72
CA ILE A 109 -6.67 -3.08 6.33
C ILE A 109 -5.56 -2.22 6.95
N GLY A 110 -4.58 -2.85 7.63
CA GLY A 110 -3.46 -2.14 8.25
C GLY A 110 -3.86 -1.21 9.39
N GLU A 111 -3.24 -0.04 9.48
CA GLU A 111 -3.59 0.99 10.46
C GLU A 111 -4.75 1.83 9.95
N VAL A 112 -5.87 1.81 10.67
CA VAL A 112 -7.01 2.68 10.37
C VAL A 112 -6.87 3.95 11.20
N ASN A 113 -6.74 5.09 10.52
CA ASN A 113 -6.84 6.40 11.14
C ASN A 113 -8.32 6.71 11.40
N LEU A 114 -8.81 6.27 12.55
CA LEU A 114 -10.16 6.62 13.00
C LEU A 114 -10.17 8.11 13.38
N PRO A 115 -11.16 8.89 12.90
CA PRO A 115 -11.27 10.28 13.30
C PRO A 115 -11.52 10.40 14.82
N ASN A 116 -11.01 11.47 15.40
CA ASN A 116 -11.45 12.02 16.69
C ASN A 116 -10.88 11.35 17.96
N ASP A 117 -9.55 11.23 18.11
CA ASP A 117 -8.87 10.78 19.36
C ASP A 117 -9.42 9.49 20.00
N SER A 118 -10.19 8.71 19.23
CA SER A 118 -10.89 7.51 19.69
C SER A 118 -9.94 6.35 20.01
N GLN A 119 -8.65 6.55 19.72
CA GLN A 119 -7.52 5.68 20.03
C GLN A 119 -6.74 6.12 21.29
N VAL A 120 -7.17 7.18 21.97
CA VAL A 120 -6.58 7.66 23.23
C VAL A 120 -7.44 7.17 24.40
N ILE A 121 -6.90 6.24 25.18
CA ILE A 121 -7.58 5.79 26.40
C ILE A 121 -7.11 6.67 27.55
N GLU A 122 -8.02 7.48 28.09
CA GLU A 122 -7.80 8.24 29.32
C GLU A 122 -8.23 7.38 30.52
N ARG A 123 -7.29 7.04 31.40
CA ARG A 123 -7.60 6.30 32.63
C ARG A 123 -7.63 7.27 33.81
N GLN A 124 -8.82 7.47 34.39
CA GLN A 124 -8.92 8.06 35.72
C GLN A 124 -8.43 7.04 36.77
N ARG A 125 -7.53 7.49 37.65
CA ARG A 125 -7.03 6.68 38.76
C ARG A 125 -8.20 6.48 39.74
N LYS A 126 -8.76 5.27 39.87
CA LYS A 126 -9.56 4.96 41.07
C LYS A 126 -8.62 5.08 42.26
N GLY A 127 -8.92 6.02 43.16
CA GLY A 127 -8.18 6.19 44.40
C GLY A 127 -8.07 4.85 45.10
N ARG A 128 -6.85 4.48 45.50
CA ARG A 128 -6.62 3.38 46.42
C ARG A 128 -7.24 3.84 47.74
N THR A 129 -8.42 3.34 48.09
CA THR A 129 -8.95 3.49 49.44
C THR A 129 -7.94 2.84 50.38
N ALA A 130 -7.48 3.60 51.37
CA ALA A 130 -6.52 3.18 52.38
C ALA A 130 -7.11 2.10 53.29
#